data_AF-A0A7W5E6K8-F1
#
_entry.id   AF-A0A7W5E6K8-F1
#
_cell.length_a   1.000
_cell.length_b   1.000
_cell.length_c   1.000
_cell.angle_alpha   90.00
_cell.angle_beta   90.00
_cell.angle_gamma   90.00
#
_symmetry.space_group_name_H-M   'P 1'
#
loop_
_entity.id
_entity.type
_entity.pdbx_description
1 polymer ?
#
loop_
_entity_poly.entity_id
_entity_poly.type
_entity_poly.pdbx_seq_one_letter_code
_entity_poly.pdbx_strand_id
1 'polypeptide(L)'
;MLNASDLDRIAIDEYVLEIVPETVARNHTVLPLSWDETTIHLIIPYDTLGRTEELLTTLRFILDRKLTYDVAERSMLETTVDLHYSAFGSVIQNCPRAILFRCNKRWVDLDRTGDSQLRHCGKCDTNVRLCKTGDELDAAVARGECVAYFDRSKAFLGMICDE
;
A
#
# COMPACT_ATOMS: atom_id res chain seq x y z
N MET A 1 -2.34 24.85 -0.70
CA MET A 1 -0.97 24.42 -1.02
C MET A 1 -0.72 23.17 -0.22
N LEU A 2 -0.45 22.06 -0.90
CA LEU A 2 -0.20 20.76 -0.29
C LEU A 2 1.28 20.65 0.12
N ASN A 3 1.53 19.97 1.23
CA ASN A 3 2.87 19.67 1.74
C ASN A 3 3.28 18.20 1.47
N ALA A 4 4.51 17.83 1.83
CA ALA A 4 5.04 16.46 1.64
C ALA A 4 4.13 15.36 2.20
N SER A 5 3.67 15.54 3.43
CA SER A 5 2.83 14.58 4.12
C SER A 5 1.43 14.49 3.53
N ASP A 6 0.95 15.56 2.89
CA ASP A 6 -0.30 15.54 2.15
C ASP A 6 -0.12 14.70 0.89
N LEU A 7 0.91 14.96 0.06
CA LEU A 7 1.17 14.21 -1.16
C LEU A 7 1.41 12.71 -0.93
N ASP A 8 2.14 12.34 0.13
CA ASP A 8 2.39 10.93 0.48
C ASP A 8 1.10 10.15 0.84
N ARG A 9 0.04 10.85 1.25
CA ARG A 9 -1.24 10.25 1.67
C ARG A 9 -2.32 10.31 0.59
N ILE A 10 -2.06 11.02 -0.50
CA ILE A 10 -3.05 11.16 -1.57
C ILE A 10 -3.17 9.83 -2.29
N ALA A 11 -4.37 9.26 -2.25
CA ALA A 11 -4.72 8.13 -3.07
C ALA A 11 -5.01 8.63 -4.48
N ILE A 12 -4.24 8.14 -5.46
CA ILE A 12 -4.46 8.41 -6.87
C ILE A 12 -5.39 7.33 -7.43
N ASP A 13 -6.42 7.77 -8.13
CA ASP A 13 -7.29 6.88 -8.90
C ASP A 13 -6.50 6.26 -10.08
N GLU A 14 -6.39 4.93 -10.11
CA GLU A 14 -5.63 4.24 -11.17
C GLU A 14 -6.18 4.56 -12.57
N TYR A 15 -7.49 4.78 -12.71
CA TYR A 15 -8.10 5.12 -13.99
C TYR A 15 -7.65 6.49 -14.51
N VAL A 16 -7.35 7.45 -13.63
CA VAL A 16 -6.92 8.79 -14.07
C VAL A 16 -5.52 8.77 -14.68
N LEU A 17 -4.67 7.81 -14.28
CA LEU A 17 -3.33 7.63 -14.85
C LEU A 17 -3.38 7.09 -16.28
N GLU A 18 -4.43 6.37 -16.66
CA GLU A 18 -4.66 5.94 -18.04
C GLU A 18 -5.18 7.10 -18.91
N ILE A 19 -5.96 8.01 -18.32
CA ILE A 19 -6.59 9.14 -19.02
C ILE A 19 -5.59 10.26 -19.28
N VAL A 20 -4.71 10.54 -18.31
CA VAL A 20 -3.67 11.56 -18.44
C VAL A 20 -2.37 10.87 -18.88
N PRO A 21 -1.93 11.03 -20.14
CA PRO A 21 -0.74 10.34 -20.61
C PRO A 21 0.51 10.77 -19.84
N GLU A 22 1.42 9.83 -19.62
CA GLU A 22 2.69 10.07 -18.92
C GLU A 22 3.46 11.26 -19.49
N THR A 23 3.52 11.38 -20.82
CA THR A 23 4.21 12.47 -21.49
C THR A 23 3.62 13.83 -21.14
N VAL A 24 2.30 13.92 -20.97
CA VAL A 24 1.59 15.14 -20.56
C VAL A 24 1.90 15.45 -19.10
N ALA A 25 1.78 14.45 -18.22
CA ALA A 25 2.05 14.59 -16.79
C ALA A 25 3.48 15.08 -16.53
N ARG A 26 4.49 14.45 -17.16
CA ARG A 26 5.90 14.81 -17.00
C ARG A 26 6.24 16.16 -17.62
N ASN A 27 5.84 16.42 -18.87
CA ASN A 27 6.20 17.66 -19.57
C ASN A 27 5.62 18.91 -18.91
N HIS A 28 4.45 18.78 -18.28
CA HIS A 28 3.77 19.89 -17.62
C HIS A 28 3.91 19.87 -16.09
N THR A 29 4.59 18.85 -15.54
CA THR A 29 4.76 18.63 -14.10
C THR A 29 3.41 18.64 -13.36
N VAL A 30 2.44 17.87 -13.85
CA VAL A 30 1.10 17.78 -13.26
C VAL A 30 0.83 16.36 -12.77
N LEU A 31 0.25 16.25 -11.58
CA LEU A 31 -0.12 14.97 -10.99
C LEU A 31 -1.65 14.81 -11.06
N PRO A 32 -2.18 13.86 -11.85
CA PRO A 32 -3.61 13.57 -11.80
C PRO A 32 -3.96 12.81 -10.52
N LEU A 33 -5.08 13.17 -9.90
CA LEU A 33 -5.55 12.58 -8.64
C LEU A 33 -6.80 11.74 -8.80
N SER A 34 -7.81 12.27 -9.49
CA SER A 34 -9.10 11.61 -9.64
C SER A 34 -9.82 12.05 -10.91
N TRP A 35 -10.79 11.22 -11.32
CA TRP A 35 -11.67 11.50 -12.43
C TRP A 35 -13.10 11.07 -12.10
N ASP A 36 -14.07 11.96 -12.35
CA ASP A 36 -15.49 11.73 -12.07
C ASP A 36 -16.34 11.54 -13.34
N GLU A 37 -15.73 10.97 -14.39
CA GLU A 37 -16.24 10.89 -15.77
C GLU A 37 -16.22 12.23 -16.54
N THR A 38 -16.33 13.36 -15.85
CA THR A 38 -16.47 14.68 -16.49
C THR A 38 -15.27 15.60 -16.29
N THR A 39 -14.63 15.48 -15.13
CA THR A 39 -13.66 16.42 -14.62
C THR A 39 -12.45 15.66 -14.08
N ILE A 40 -11.27 16.12 -14.45
CA ILE A 40 -10.00 15.61 -13.93
C ILE A 40 -9.53 16.57 -12.84
N HIS A 41 -9.21 16.04 -11.66
CA HIS A 41 -8.56 16.81 -10.61
C HIS A 41 -7.05 16.61 -10.68
N LEU A 42 -6.30 17.72 -10.75
CA LEU A 42 -4.85 17.75 -10.90
C LEU A 42 -4.18 18.43 -9.69
N ILE A 43 -2.94 18.07 -9.39
CA ILE A 43 -2.04 18.97 -8.67
C ILE A 43 -1.10 19.61 -9.68
N ILE A 44 -1.00 20.94 -9.63
CA ILE A 44 -0.08 21.72 -10.46
C ILE A 44 1.01 22.38 -9.60
N PRO A 45 2.15 22.77 -10.19
CA PRO A 45 3.21 23.43 -9.44
C PRO A 45 2.80 24.84 -9.02
N TYR A 46 3.05 25.21 -7.76
CA TYR A 46 2.71 26.52 -7.21
C TYR A 46 3.35 27.70 -7.98
N ASP A 47 4.55 27.48 -8.53
CA ASP A 47 5.26 28.48 -9.34
C ASP A 47 4.57 28.79 -10.69
N THR A 48 3.56 28.01 -11.07
CA THR A 48 2.73 28.25 -12.26
C THR A 48 1.57 29.22 -12.02
N LEU A 49 1.35 29.69 -10.79
CA LEU A 49 0.18 30.53 -10.46
C LEU A 49 0.02 31.76 -11.38
N GLY A 50 1.11 32.37 -11.83
CA GLY A 50 1.09 33.50 -12.77
C GLY A 50 0.79 33.15 -14.23
N ARG A 51 0.82 31.87 -14.60
CA ARG A 51 0.54 31.33 -15.95
C ARG A 51 -0.46 30.16 -15.92
N THR A 52 -1.25 30.06 -14.85
CA THR A 52 -2.16 28.94 -14.64
C THR A 52 -3.13 28.76 -15.80
N GLU A 53 -3.71 29.85 -16.31
CA GLU A 53 -4.66 29.77 -17.42
C GLU A 53 -4.02 29.29 -18.73
N GLU A 54 -2.76 29.63 -18.99
CA GLU A 54 -2.03 29.14 -20.18
C GLU A 54 -1.81 27.62 -20.08
N LEU A 55 -1.40 27.16 -18.89
CA LEU A 55 -1.23 25.74 -18.57
C LEU A 55 -2.58 25.00 -18.70
N LEU A 56 -3.61 25.46 -18.01
CA LEU A 56 -4.93 24.84 -18.04
C LEU A 56 -5.54 24.85 -19.44
N THR A 57 -5.32 25.91 -20.24
CA THR A 57 -5.77 25.95 -21.63
C THR A 57 -5.10 24.87 -22.47
N THR A 58 -3.79 24.72 -22.32
CA THR A 58 -3.02 23.68 -23.01
C THR A 58 -3.49 22.29 -22.59
N LEU A 59 -3.65 22.05 -21.29
CA LEU A 59 -4.09 20.76 -20.75
C LEU A 59 -5.53 20.43 -21.16
N ARG A 60 -6.46 21.39 -21.13
CA ARG A 60 -7.85 21.19 -21.59
C ARG A 60 -7.88 20.84 -23.07
N PHE A 61 -6.99 21.42 -23.89
CA PHE A 61 -6.89 21.08 -25.30
C PHE A 61 -6.37 19.66 -25.53
N ILE A 62 -5.32 19.27 -24.81
CA ILE A 62 -4.72 17.93 -24.94
C ILE A 62 -5.65 16.84 -24.41
N LEU A 63 -6.27 17.07 -23.26
CA LEU A 63 -7.07 16.07 -22.55
C LEU A 63 -8.55 16.08 -22.98
N ASP A 64 -9.03 17.17 -23.59
CA ASP A 64 -10.44 17.37 -23.98
C ASP A 64 -11.42 17.21 -22.80
N ARG A 65 -11.03 17.65 -21.60
CA ARG A 65 -11.83 17.49 -20.37
C ARG A 65 -11.81 18.74 -19.51
N LYS A 66 -12.79 18.84 -18.59
CA LYS A 66 -12.78 19.87 -17.54
C LYS A 66 -11.68 19.55 -16.54
N LEU A 67 -11.03 20.59 -16.02
CA LEU A 67 -9.94 20.47 -15.06
C LEU A 67 -10.28 21.24 -13.79
N THR A 68 -9.98 20.62 -12.65
CA THR A 68 -9.86 21.30 -11.35
C THR A 68 -8.46 21.06 -10.82
N TYR A 69 -7.99 21.91 -9.91
CA TYR A 69 -6.63 21.76 -9.42
C TYR A 69 -6.41 22.21 -7.99
N ASP A 70 -5.42 21.58 -7.37
CA ASP A 70 -4.70 22.06 -6.20
C ASP A 70 -3.25 22.38 -6.57
N VAL A 71 -2.51 23.00 -5.65
CA VAL A 71 -1.12 23.43 -5.88
C VAL A 71 -0.15 22.82 -4.88
N ALA A 72 1.04 22.45 -5.36
CA ALA A 72 2.15 21.93 -4.55
C ALA A 72 3.52 22.42 -5.03
N GLU A 73 4.57 22.17 -4.25
CA GLU A 73 5.94 22.50 -4.65
C GLU A 73 6.39 21.67 -5.86
N ARG A 74 7.08 22.31 -6.83
CA ARG A 74 7.53 21.67 -8.07
C ARG A 74 8.41 20.44 -7.83
N SER A 75 9.43 20.58 -6.98
CA SER A 75 10.41 19.52 -6.66
C SER A 75 9.73 18.24 -6.15
N MET A 76 8.70 18.42 -5.35
CA MET A 76 7.87 17.36 -4.79
C MET A 76 7.01 16.71 -5.87
N LEU A 77 6.33 17.52 -6.69
CA LEU A 77 5.52 17.02 -7.80
C LEU A 77 6.33 16.23 -8.81
N GLU A 78 7.53 16.68 -9.18
CA GLU A 78 8.41 15.96 -10.10
C GLU A 78 8.72 14.56 -9.57
N THR A 79 9.12 14.48 -8.29
CA THR A 79 9.41 13.19 -7.63
C THR A 79 8.18 12.29 -7.60
N THR A 80 7.02 12.84 -7.26
CA THR A 80 5.76 12.09 -7.15
C THR A 80 5.24 11.62 -8.52
N VAL A 81 5.25 12.49 -9.54
CA VAL A 81 4.88 12.13 -10.92
C VAL A 81 5.78 11.01 -11.45
N ASP A 82 7.10 11.15 -11.26
CA ASP A 82 8.05 10.12 -11.68
C ASP A 82 7.80 8.79 -10.99
N LEU A 83 7.55 8.80 -9.66
CA LEU A 83 7.24 7.60 -8.90
C LEU A 83 5.97 6.92 -9.41
N HIS A 84 4.87 7.65 -9.53
CA HIS A 84 3.57 7.04 -9.87
C HIS A 84 3.53 6.50 -11.29
N TYR A 85 4.05 7.22 -12.29
CA TYR A 85 4.08 6.72 -13.67
C TYR A 85 5.10 5.60 -13.87
N SER A 86 6.23 5.62 -13.14
CA SER A 86 7.18 4.49 -13.17
C SER A 86 6.64 3.25 -12.45
N ALA A 87 5.94 3.43 -11.32
CA ALA A 87 5.36 2.35 -10.54
C ALA A 87 4.11 1.74 -11.20
N PHE A 88 3.29 2.56 -11.89
CA PHE A 88 2.06 2.11 -12.57
C PHE A 88 2.33 1.00 -13.60
N GLY A 89 3.42 1.13 -14.39
CA GLY A 89 3.84 0.11 -15.35
C GLY A 89 4.72 -1.00 -14.78
N SER A 90 5.05 -0.95 -13.49
CA SER A 90 6.02 -1.88 -12.89
C SER A 90 5.37 -3.23 -12.55
N VAL A 91 5.91 -4.29 -13.14
CA VAL A 91 5.54 -5.66 -12.76
C VAL A 91 6.23 -5.99 -11.43
N ILE A 92 5.46 -6.32 -10.39
CA ILE A 92 6.02 -6.80 -9.12
C ILE A 92 6.79 -8.10 -9.37
N GLN A 93 8.11 -8.04 -9.24
CA GLN A 93 8.99 -9.20 -9.33
C GLN A 93 9.30 -9.72 -7.93
N ASN A 94 9.48 -11.04 -7.80
CA ASN A 94 9.91 -11.68 -6.55
C ASN A 94 8.99 -11.43 -5.35
N CYS A 95 7.66 -11.45 -5.56
CA CYS A 95 6.70 -11.37 -4.46
C CYS A 95 6.60 -12.75 -3.77
N PRO A 96 7.15 -12.95 -2.55
CA PRO A 96 6.89 -14.17 -1.82
C PRO A 96 5.40 -14.17 -1.45
N ARG A 97 4.67 -15.19 -1.90
CA ARG A 97 3.26 -15.48 -1.56
C ARG A 97 2.93 -15.49 -0.06
N ALA A 98 3.93 -15.32 0.81
CA ALA A 98 3.86 -15.41 2.26
C ALA A 98 3.33 -14.16 2.99
N ILE A 99 3.24 -12.99 2.35
CA ILE A 99 2.92 -11.73 3.08
C ILE A 99 1.41 -11.42 3.14
N LEU A 100 0.58 -12.02 2.28
CA LEU A 100 -0.86 -11.67 2.19
C LEU A 100 -1.81 -12.57 3.00
N PHE A 101 -1.33 -13.61 3.69
CA PHE A 101 -2.18 -14.45 4.54
C PHE A 101 -1.69 -14.49 5.98
N ARG A 102 -2.10 -13.50 6.79
CA ARG A 102 -2.17 -13.70 8.24
C ARG A 102 -3.38 -14.57 8.52
N CYS A 103 -3.14 -15.87 8.73
CA CYS A 103 -4.19 -16.79 9.15
C CYS A 103 -4.80 -16.30 10.47
N ASN A 104 -6.09 -15.96 10.47
CA ASN A 104 -6.80 -15.51 11.68
C ASN A 104 -7.31 -16.67 12.56
N LYS A 105 -6.94 -17.92 12.24
CA LYS A 105 -7.33 -19.11 13.00
C LYS A 105 -6.45 -19.25 14.23
N ARG A 106 -7.07 -19.59 15.37
CA ARG A 106 -6.34 -19.95 16.59
C ARG A 106 -6.10 -21.46 16.59
N TRP A 107 -5.13 -21.91 17.39
CA TRP A 107 -4.82 -23.34 17.56
C TRP A 107 -6.05 -24.21 17.86
N VAL A 108 -7.02 -23.68 18.61
CA VAL A 108 -8.27 -24.36 18.96
C VAL A 108 -9.23 -24.53 17.77
N ASP A 109 -9.12 -23.66 16.76
CA ASP A 109 -9.97 -23.63 15.57
C ASP A 109 -9.42 -24.53 14.43
N LEU A 110 -8.33 -25.26 14.69
CA LEU A 110 -7.66 -26.16 13.75
C LEU A 110 -8.00 -27.63 14.03
N ASP A 111 -8.03 -28.43 12.97
CA ASP A 111 -8.35 -29.84 13.03
C ASP A 111 -7.23 -30.62 13.72
N ARG A 112 -7.63 -31.57 14.58
CA ARG A 112 -6.69 -32.43 15.29
C ARG A 112 -6.09 -33.43 14.32
N THR A 113 -4.77 -33.60 14.38
CA THR A 113 -4.08 -34.70 13.71
C THR A 113 -3.79 -35.83 14.72
N GLY A 114 -3.18 -36.92 14.26
CA GLY A 114 -2.70 -38.00 15.14
C GLY A 114 -1.55 -37.59 16.06
N ASP A 115 -0.94 -36.42 15.85
CA ASP A 115 0.10 -35.86 16.72
C ASP A 115 -0.44 -34.66 17.50
N SER A 116 -0.24 -34.68 18.82
CA SER A 116 -0.62 -33.59 19.73
C SER A 116 0.09 -32.25 19.45
N GLN A 117 1.23 -32.27 18.75
CA GLN A 117 2.04 -31.10 18.40
C GLN A 117 1.75 -30.56 16.99
N LEU A 118 0.89 -31.24 16.22
CA LEU A 118 0.51 -30.84 14.87
C LEU A 118 -1.00 -30.73 14.74
N ARG A 119 -1.45 -29.63 14.16
CA ARG A 119 -2.83 -29.45 13.75
C ARG A 119 -2.91 -29.07 12.30
N HIS A 120 -4.03 -29.37 11.66
CA HIS A 120 -4.23 -29.07 10.26
C HIS A 120 -5.19 -27.88 10.10
N CYS A 121 -4.83 -26.92 9.24
CA CYS A 121 -5.70 -25.81 8.91
C CYS A 121 -6.42 -26.09 7.58
N GLY A 122 -7.69 -26.50 7.63
CA GLY A 122 -8.47 -26.75 6.41
C GLY A 122 -8.73 -25.52 5.53
N LYS A 123 -8.39 -24.30 5.98
CA LYS A 123 -8.52 -23.06 5.17
C LYS A 123 -7.34 -22.82 4.24
N CYS A 124 -6.12 -23.08 4.71
CA CYS A 124 -4.89 -22.92 3.92
C CYS A 124 -4.24 -24.26 3.59
N ASP A 125 -4.92 -25.37 3.91
CA ASP A 125 -4.51 -26.76 3.68
C ASP A 125 -3.06 -27.03 4.11
N THR A 126 -2.67 -26.47 5.27
CA THR A 126 -1.30 -26.53 5.77
C THR A 126 -1.27 -27.01 7.22
N ASN A 127 -0.24 -27.79 7.56
CA ASN A 127 0.00 -28.23 8.93
C ASN A 127 0.64 -27.11 9.76
N VAL A 128 0.10 -26.91 10.96
CA VAL A 128 0.54 -25.93 11.95
C VAL A 128 1.20 -26.68 13.10
N ARG A 129 2.46 -26.34 13.39
CA ARG A 129 3.23 -26.89 14.51
C ARG A 129 3.08 -26.03 15.75
N LEU A 130 2.90 -26.64 16.91
CA LEU A 130 2.92 -25.95 18.20
C LEU A 130 4.37 -25.82 18.71
N CYS A 131 4.89 -24.60 18.76
CA CYS A 131 6.20 -24.27 19.33
C CYS A 131 6.02 -23.77 20.77
N LYS A 132 6.82 -24.31 21.69
CA LYS A 132 6.77 -23.98 23.12
C LYS A 132 7.94 -23.10 23.57
N THR A 133 9.04 -23.09 22.81
CA THR A 133 10.23 -22.27 23.08
C THR A 133 10.57 -21.38 21.89
N GLY A 134 11.33 -20.31 22.14
CA GLY A 134 11.84 -19.43 21.08
C GLY A 134 12.70 -20.18 20.06
N ASP A 135 13.57 -21.07 20.54
CA ASP A 135 14.44 -21.87 19.66
C ASP A 135 13.64 -22.80 18.72
N GLU A 136 12.54 -23.40 19.20
CA GLU A 136 11.63 -24.20 18.38
C GLU A 136 10.89 -23.35 17.34
N LEU A 137 10.56 -22.11 17.70
CA LEU A 137 9.93 -21.15 16.80
C LEU A 137 10.88 -20.75 15.68
N ASP A 138 12.10 -20.33 16.03
CA ASP A 138 13.11 -19.86 15.08
C ASP A 138 13.50 -20.97 14.09
N ALA A 139 13.68 -22.19 14.59
CA ALA A 139 13.99 -23.34 13.74
C ALA A 139 12.84 -23.69 12.78
N ALA A 140 11.58 -23.56 13.21
CA ALA A 140 10.41 -23.86 12.38
C ALA A 140 10.14 -22.75 11.34
N VAL A 141 10.33 -21.48 11.72
CA VAL A 141 10.27 -20.33 10.80
C VAL A 141 11.35 -20.41 9.73
N ALA A 142 12.58 -20.79 10.10
CA ALA A 142 13.67 -20.99 9.15
C ALA A 142 13.39 -22.08 8.11
N ARG A 143 12.53 -23.06 8.46
CA ARG A 143 12.06 -24.12 7.55
C ARG A 143 10.80 -23.73 6.75
N GLY A 144 10.25 -22.54 6.97
CA GLY A 144 9.01 -22.07 6.33
C GLY A 144 7.75 -22.79 6.80
N GLU A 145 7.78 -23.42 7.99
CA GLU A 145 6.62 -24.10 8.56
C GLU A 145 5.62 -23.10 9.15
N CYS A 146 4.33 -23.46 9.14
CA CYS A 146 3.30 -22.68 9.85
C CYS A 146 3.37 -23.01 11.35
N VAL A 147 3.44 -21.99 12.20
CA VAL A 147 3.73 -22.14 13.63
C VAL A 147 2.67 -21.47 14.50
N ALA A 148 2.30 -22.13 15.59
CA ALA A 148 1.58 -21.56 16.71
C ALA A 148 2.56 -21.47 17.89
N TYR A 149 2.87 -20.26 18.34
CA TYR A 149 3.76 -20.04 19.48
C TYR A 149 2.97 -19.63 20.71
N PHE A 150 3.18 -20.35 21.82
CA PHE A 150 2.58 -20.02 23.11
C PHE A 150 3.65 -19.54 24.07
N ASP A 151 3.77 -18.22 24.22
CA ASP A 151 4.69 -17.62 25.18
C ASP A 151 4.08 -17.64 26.60
N ARG A 152 4.59 -18.53 27.47
CA ARG A 152 4.19 -18.58 28.88
C ARG A 152 4.66 -17.36 29.69
N SER A 153 5.65 -16.61 29.21
CA SER A 153 6.22 -15.48 29.96
C SER A 153 5.33 -14.22 29.93
N LYS A 154 4.51 -14.06 28.89
CA LYS A 154 3.56 -12.93 28.77
C LYS A 154 2.28 -13.09 29.58
N ALA A 155 2.01 -14.27 30.14
CA ALA A 155 0.83 -14.49 30.99
C ALA A 155 0.91 -13.77 32.36
N PHE A 156 2.06 -13.19 32.73
CA PHE A 156 2.28 -12.49 34.00
C PHE A 156 2.27 -10.95 33.90
N LEU A 157 2.16 -10.35 32.70
CA LEU A 157 2.17 -8.90 32.50
C LEU A 157 0.76 -8.29 32.47
N GLY A 158 -0.14 -8.78 33.33
CA GLY A 158 -1.53 -8.34 33.39
C GLY A 158 -2.09 -8.37 34.80
N MET A 159 -1.53 -7.54 35.70
CA MET A 159 -2.22 -6.95 36.86
C MET A 159 -1.26 -6.00 37.59
N ILE A 160 -1.31 -4.71 37.25
CA ILE A 160 -1.17 -3.66 38.26
C ILE A 160 -2.60 -3.18 38.49
N CYS A 161 -3.15 -3.47 39.66
CA CYS A 161 -4.17 -2.63 40.25
C CYS A 161 -3.47 -1.88 41.38
N ASP A 162 -3.44 -0.56 41.24
CA ASP A 162 -3.03 0.41 42.27
C ASP A 162 -3.76 0.15 43.59
N GLU A 163 -3.03 0.21 44.70
CA GLU A 163 -3.42 0.90 45.95
C GLU A 163 -2.17 1.51 46.62
#